data_AF-A0A2W7CSV3-F1
#
_entry.id   AF-A0A2W7CSV3-F1
#
_cell.length_a   1.000
_cell.length_b   1.000
_cell.length_c   1.000
_cell.angle_alpha   90.00
_cell.angle_beta   90.00
_cell.angle_gamma   90.00
#
_symmetry.space_group_name_H-M   'P 1'
#
loop_
_entity.id
_entity.type
_entity.pdbx_description
1 polymer ?
#
loop_
_entity_poly.entity_id
_entity_poly.type
_entity_poly.pdbx_seq_one_letter_code
_entity_poly.pdbx_strand_id
1 'polypeptide(L)'
;MPSYEFGRLSKRKVVADFSGGDITSDGGLLLIRDIDDWYQISERLSACFTDQREARRVQHDLKTLIAQRLYGLVQGYEDLNDHDDLRHERLFGVVLGQLESQHPRCAPLAGKSTLNRLEQSMHVSSDLSDSRYVKMSLNPTAVESLFVELFIEQMGREPKRIILDMDVTDDPTHDFESNQLRLWFSSFADVLMQALRLKTLAHTELADAQFGTIRRKLLKLGAQIRISVRRILVAFSSASPIQAIFQAAY
;
A
#
# COMPACT_ATOMS: atom_id res chain seq x y z
N MET A 1 14.25 -2.15 -25.11
CA MET A 1 13.15 -3.02 -24.65
C MET A 1 12.60 -3.78 -25.85
N PRO A 2 12.08 -5.00 -25.68
CA PRO A 2 11.48 -5.77 -26.78
C PRO A 2 10.22 -5.07 -27.31
N SER A 3 10.00 -5.18 -28.62
CA SER A 3 8.81 -4.70 -29.32
C SER A 3 8.10 -5.88 -29.99
N TYR A 4 6.77 -5.85 -29.99
CA TYR A 4 5.90 -6.94 -30.44
C TYR A 4 4.96 -6.43 -31.55
N GLU A 5 4.95 -7.09 -32.73
CA GLU A 5 4.08 -6.72 -33.86
C GLU A 5 2.79 -7.55 -33.85
N PHE A 6 1.64 -6.87 -33.85
CA PHE A 6 0.28 -7.45 -33.81
C PHE A 6 -0.45 -7.31 -35.15
N GLY A 7 0.30 -7.36 -36.26
CA GLY A 7 -0.25 -7.23 -37.60
C GLY A 7 -0.45 -5.78 -38.03
N ARG A 8 -1.49 -5.52 -38.83
CA ARG A 8 -1.72 -4.21 -39.46
C ARG A 8 -3.17 -3.75 -39.38
N LEU A 9 -3.36 -2.47 -39.12
CA LEU A 9 -4.60 -1.74 -39.34
C LEU A 9 -4.46 -0.93 -40.64
N SER A 10 -5.08 -1.43 -41.71
CA SER A 10 -4.89 -0.91 -43.07
C SER A 10 -3.39 -0.87 -43.46
N LYS A 11 -2.82 0.32 -43.68
CA LYS A 11 -1.40 0.48 -44.04
C LYS A 11 -0.46 0.61 -42.83
N ARG A 12 -0.99 0.68 -41.60
CA ARG A 12 -0.21 0.94 -40.38
C ARG A 12 0.08 -0.37 -39.66
N LYS A 13 1.33 -0.59 -39.25
CA LYS A 13 1.68 -1.69 -38.34
C LYS A 13 1.15 -1.39 -36.94
N VAL A 14 0.64 -2.41 -36.27
CA VAL A 14 0.27 -2.35 -34.86
C VAL A 14 1.45 -2.94 -34.08
N VAL A 15 2.10 -2.12 -33.26
CA VAL A 15 3.30 -2.50 -32.50
C VAL A 15 3.09 -2.09 -31.04
N ALA A 16 3.44 -2.98 -30.11
CA ALA A 16 3.49 -2.68 -28.68
C ALA A 16 4.91 -2.81 -28.15
N ASP A 17 5.27 -1.95 -27.21
CA ASP A 17 6.48 -2.06 -26.41
C ASP A 17 6.19 -1.56 -24.99
N PHE A 18 7.20 -1.65 -24.11
CA PHE A 18 7.12 -1.20 -22.71
C PHE A 18 7.89 0.10 -22.47
N SER A 19 8.19 0.86 -23.53
CA SER A 19 8.94 2.12 -23.47
C SER A 19 8.05 3.35 -23.26
N GLY A 20 6.79 3.15 -22.88
CA GLY A 20 5.75 4.19 -22.77
C GLY A 20 6.04 5.34 -21.79
N GLY A 21 7.19 5.34 -21.14
CA GLY A 21 7.65 6.36 -20.23
C GLY A 21 7.08 6.16 -18.83
N ASP A 22 6.84 7.27 -18.15
CA ASP A 22 6.43 7.30 -16.75
C ASP A 22 4.93 7.01 -16.64
N ILE A 23 4.58 5.73 -16.76
CA ILE A 23 3.21 5.23 -16.67
C ILE A 23 3.09 4.35 -15.44
N THR A 24 1.97 4.49 -14.73
CA THR A 24 1.61 3.66 -13.59
C THR A 24 0.31 2.92 -13.85
N SER A 25 0.17 1.73 -13.30
CA SER A 25 -1.12 1.00 -13.21
C SER A 25 -1.85 1.28 -11.90
N ASP A 26 -1.25 2.04 -10.99
CA ASP A 26 -1.65 2.10 -9.58
C ASP A 26 -2.25 3.45 -9.21
N GLY A 27 -2.80 4.16 -10.19
CA GLY A 27 -3.26 5.53 -10.12
C GLY A 27 -4.18 5.87 -8.94
N GLY A 28 -4.96 4.91 -8.44
CA GLY A 28 -5.84 5.12 -7.29
C GLY A 28 -5.12 5.15 -5.93
N LEU A 29 -3.79 4.95 -5.88
CA LEU A 29 -3.00 5.17 -4.65
C LEU A 29 -3.13 6.59 -4.11
N LEU A 30 -3.48 7.58 -4.94
CA LEU A 30 -3.77 8.94 -4.47
C LEU A 30 -4.92 8.95 -3.44
N LEU A 31 -5.99 8.20 -3.71
CA LEU A 31 -7.14 8.09 -2.79
C LEU A 31 -6.75 7.34 -1.51
N ILE A 32 -5.92 6.31 -1.64
CA ILE A 32 -5.43 5.54 -0.50
C ILE A 32 -4.57 6.39 0.43
N ARG A 33 -3.69 7.22 -0.15
CA ARG A 33 -2.92 8.19 0.60
C ARG A 33 -3.82 9.16 1.35
N ASP A 34 -4.81 9.74 0.70
CA ASP A 34 -5.70 10.71 1.35
C ASP A 34 -6.45 10.09 2.54
N ILE A 35 -6.81 8.81 2.44
CA ILE A 35 -7.45 8.06 3.54
C ILE A 35 -6.47 7.74 4.67
N ASP A 36 -5.25 7.32 4.34
CA ASP A 36 -4.22 7.10 5.36
C ASP A 36 -3.83 8.42 6.05
N ASP A 37 -3.78 9.54 5.32
CA ASP A 37 -3.57 10.87 5.88
C ASP A 37 -4.76 11.31 6.77
N TRP A 38 -5.99 10.84 6.51
CA TRP A 38 -7.14 11.14 7.36
C TRP A 38 -7.14 10.34 8.68
N TYR A 39 -6.95 9.02 8.60
CA TYR A 39 -7.04 8.13 9.76
C TYR A 39 -5.68 7.88 10.44
N GLN A 40 -4.59 8.31 9.81
CA GLN A 40 -3.21 8.12 10.27
C GLN A 40 -2.90 6.64 10.58
N ILE A 41 -3.37 5.72 9.73
CA ILE A 41 -3.28 4.27 10.00
C ILE A 41 -1.83 3.83 10.04
N SER A 42 -1.02 4.21 9.03
CA SER A 42 0.40 3.85 8.97
C SER A 42 1.20 4.45 10.12
N GLU A 43 0.93 5.70 10.48
CA GLU A 43 1.57 6.40 11.61
C GLU A 43 1.24 5.72 12.94
N ARG A 44 -0.04 5.49 13.22
CA ARG A 44 -0.50 4.86 14.47
C ARG A 44 0.01 3.44 14.59
N LEU A 45 0.00 2.68 13.48
CA LEU A 45 0.56 1.33 13.47
C LEU A 45 2.08 1.38 13.71
N SER A 46 2.79 2.38 13.17
CA SER A 46 4.23 2.55 13.43
C SER A 46 4.53 2.81 14.91
N ALA A 47 3.65 3.51 15.63
CA ALA A 47 3.78 3.76 17.06
C ALA A 47 3.65 2.48 17.92
N CYS A 48 3.12 1.39 17.36
CA CYS A 48 3.12 0.08 18.02
C CYS A 48 4.48 -0.63 17.96
N PHE A 49 5.43 -0.12 17.17
CA PHE A 49 6.78 -0.67 17.03
C PHE A 49 7.78 0.10 17.90
N THR A 50 8.81 -0.61 18.36
CA THR A 50 10.04 -0.01 18.87
C THR A 50 11.13 -0.17 17.81
N ASP A 51 11.71 0.94 17.38
CA ASP A 51 12.82 0.96 16.42
C ASP A 51 14.16 1.09 17.14
N GLN A 52 14.97 0.03 17.10
CA GLN A 52 16.32 0.00 17.65
C GLN A 52 17.38 0.10 16.55
N ARG A 53 16.99 0.45 15.31
CA ARG A 53 17.95 0.76 14.24
C ARG A 53 18.74 2.02 14.60
N GLU A 54 20.00 2.06 14.21
CA GLU A 54 20.83 3.25 14.38
C GLU A 54 20.28 4.39 13.48
N ALA A 55 19.72 5.44 14.08
CA ALA A 55 18.97 6.49 13.36
C ALA A 55 19.71 7.10 12.16
N ARG A 56 21.04 7.30 12.27
CA ARG A 56 21.90 7.83 11.19
C ARG A 56 22.03 6.90 9.98
N ARG A 57 21.61 5.64 10.10
CA ARG A 57 21.64 4.61 9.05
C ARG A 57 20.23 4.28 8.52
N VAL A 58 19.19 4.93 9.04
CA VAL A 58 17.81 4.71 8.61
C VAL A 58 17.55 5.52 7.33
N GLN A 59 17.30 4.82 6.23
CA GLN A 59 16.95 5.42 4.93
C GLN A 59 15.43 5.58 4.73
N HIS A 60 14.65 4.70 5.37
CA HIS A 60 13.18 4.71 5.35
C HIS A 60 12.72 4.52 6.80
N ASP A 61 11.98 5.50 7.30
CA ASP A 61 11.40 5.42 8.64
C ASP A 61 10.30 4.33 8.68
N LEU A 62 9.91 3.96 9.90
CA LEU A 62 8.93 2.89 10.11
C LEU A 62 7.58 3.19 9.45
N LYS A 63 7.12 4.45 9.54
CA LYS A 63 5.87 4.89 8.92
C LYS A 63 5.91 4.65 7.41
N THR A 64 6.95 5.09 6.72
CA THR A 64 7.11 4.89 5.27
C THR A 64 7.16 3.40 4.91
N LEU A 65 7.87 2.57 5.71
CA LEU A 65 7.92 1.13 5.46
C LEU A 65 6.54 0.47 5.60
N ILE A 66 5.80 0.83 6.65
CA ILE A 66 4.45 0.32 6.92
C ILE A 66 3.49 0.80 5.84
N ALA A 67 3.46 2.10 5.54
CA ALA A 67 2.63 2.66 4.48
C ALA A 67 2.93 2.01 3.13
N GLN A 68 4.20 1.85 2.76
CA GLN A 68 4.58 1.15 1.54
C GLN A 68 4.02 -0.27 1.49
N ARG A 69 4.11 -1.00 2.60
CA ARG A 69 3.61 -2.38 2.67
C ARG A 69 2.08 -2.43 2.56
N LEU A 70 1.37 -1.59 3.32
CA LEU A 70 -0.09 -1.48 3.25
C LEU A 70 -0.57 -1.09 1.85
N TYR A 71 0.09 -0.13 1.20
CA TYR A 71 -0.28 0.34 -0.14
C TYR A 71 -0.04 -0.75 -1.20
N GLY A 72 1.03 -1.53 -1.04
CA GLY A 72 1.28 -2.73 -1.85
C GLY A 72 0.12 -3.72 -1.74
N LEU A 73 -0.27 -4.08 -0.52
CA LEU A 73 -1.37 -5.02 -0.24
C LEU A 73 -2.72 -4.51 -0.76
N VAL A 74 -3.01 -3.22 -0.56
CA VAL A 74 -4.21 -2.57 -1.10
C VAL A 74 -4.26 -2.67 -2.63
N GLN A 75 -3.12 -2.54 -3.30
CA GLN A 75 -2.98 -2.74 -4.73
C GLN A 75 -2.86 -4.22 -5.16
N GLY A 76 -2.90 -5.16 -4.23
CA GLY A 76 -2.83 -6.61 -4.51
C GLY A 76 -1.42 -7.14 -4.77
N TYR A 77 -0.38 -6.42 -4.33
CA TYR A 77 0.99 -6.90 -4.30
C TYR A 77 1.25 -7.60 -2.97
N GLU A 78 0.92 -8.88 -2.93
CA GLU A 78 1.03 -9.72 -1.73
C GLU A 78 2.48 -10.10 -1.46
N ASP A 79 3.28 -10.30 -2.51
CA ASP A 79 4.65 -10.74 -2.39
C ASP A 79 5.62 -9.58 -2.15
N LEU A 80 6.53 -9.76 -1.19
CA LEU A 80 7.60 -8.78 -0.98
C LEU A 80 8.54 -8.63 -2.18
N ASN A 81 8.63 -9.64 -3.05
CA ASN A 81 9.46 -9.57 -4.26
C ASN A 81 8.98 -8.49 -5.23
N ASP A 82 7.68 -8.20 -5.28
CA ASP A 82 7.13 -7.12 -6.10
C ASP A 82 7.76 -5.77 -5.73
N HIS A 83 8.13 -5.60 -4.46
CA HIS A 83 8.76 -4.38 -3.96
C HIS A 83 10.18 -4.16 -4.47
N ASP A 84 10.83 -5.14 -5.12
CA ASP A 84 12.08 -4.87 -5.85
C ASP A 84 11.85 -4.01 -7.10
N ASP A 85 10.66 -4.10 -7.70
CA ASP A 85 10.21 -3.24 -8.81
C ASP A 85 9.47 -1.99 -8.28
N LEU A 86 8.51 -2.16 -7.36
CA LEU A 86 7.70 -1.05 -6.84
C LEU A 86 8.54 0.02 -6.14
N ARG A 87 9.72 -0.33 -5.62
CA ARG A 87 10.61 0.66 -4.99
C ARG A 87 11.16 1.73 -5.94
N HIS A 88 10.99 1.51 -7.24
CA HIS A 88 11.34 2.43 -8.31
C HIS A 88 10.10 3.03 -9.00
N GLU A 89 8.91 2.58 -8.64
CA GLU A 89 7.65 3.04 -9.22
C GLU A 89 7.36 4.46 -8.72
N ARG A 90 7.09 5.36 -9.68
CA ARG A 90 7.02 6.80 -9.39
C ARG A 90 5.82 7.16 -8.54
N LEU A 91 4.64 6.58 -8.77
CA LEU A 91 3.46 6.92 -7.99
C LEU A 91 3.61 6.49 -6.54
N PHE A 92 4.17 5.32 -6.25
CA PHE A 92 4.57 4.89 -4.90
C PHE A 92 5.49 5.94 -4.27
N GLY A 93 6.51 6.41 -5.00
CA GLY A 93 7.38 7.50 -4.54
C GLY A 93 6.62 8.80 -4.26
N VAL A 94 5.65 9.17 -5.10
CA VAL A 94 4.78 10.35 -4.89
C VAL A 94 3.96 10.18 -3.63
N VAL A 95 3.24 9.07 -3.47
CA VAL A 95 2.29 8.89 -2.37
C VAL A 95 2.96 8.68 -1.02
N LEU A 96 4.18 8.15 -1.01
CA LEU A 96 5.00 8.00 0.19
C LEU A 96 5.90 9.21 0.45
N GLY A 97 5.91 10.21 -0.45
CA GLY A 97 6.71 11.43 -0.30
C GLY A 97 8.22 11.24 -0.51
N GLN A 98 8.65 10.14 -1.15
CA GLN A 98 10.04 9.78 -1.34
C GLN A 98 10.32 9.41 -2.81
N LEU A 99 10.42 10.42 -3.66
CA LEU A 99 10.72 10.28 -5.10
C LEU A 99 12.18 9.91 -5.39
N GLU A 100 13.09 10.35 -4.52
CA GLU A 100 14.52 10.14 -4.65
C GLU A 100 15.08 9.51 -3.38
N SER A 101 16.17 8.77 -3.54
CA SER A 101 16.89 8.24 -2.39
C SER A 101 17.78 9.31 -1.77
N GLN A 102 17.89 9.31 -0.45
CA GLN A 102 18.84 10.18 0.26
C GLN A 102 20.28 9.61 0.19
N HIS A 103 20.43 8.36 -0.26
CA HIS A 103 21.73 7.70 -0.37
C HIS A 103 21.95 7.15 -1.80
N PRO A 104 23.10 7.44 -2.46
CA PRO A 104 23.31 7.13 -3.89
C PRO A 104 23.21 5.66 -4.29
N ARG A 105 23.40 4.73 -3.33
CA ARG A 105 23.33 3.27 -3.55
C ARG A 105 21.99 2.66 -3.14
N CYS A 106 21.02 3.48 -2.75
CA CYS A 106 19.72 3.03 -2.29
C CYS A 106 18.64 3.42 -3.32
N ALA A 107 17.60 2.60 -3.42
CA ALA A 107 16.40 2.99 -4.15
C ALA A 107 15.65 4.08 -3.37
N PRO A 108 14.73 4.81 -4.04
CA PRO A 108 13.86 5.76 -3.35
C PRO A 108 13.03 5.13 -2.24
N LEU A 109 12.57 3.89 -2.42
CA LEU A 109 11.76 3.17 -1.43
C LEU A 109 12.40 1.82 -1.03
N ALA A 110 11.78 1.13 -0.08
CA ALA A 110 12.30 -0.13 0.42
C ALA A 110 12.03 -1.30 -0.54
N GLY A 111 13.06 -2.13 -0.75
CA GLY A 111 12.92 -3.41 -1.45
C GLY A 111 12.57 -4.56 -0.49
N LYS A 112 12.47 -5.76 -1.05
CA LYS A 112 11.99 -6.97 -0.34
C LYS A 112 12.69 -7.24 0.98
N SER A 113 14.01 -7.13 1.03
CA SER A 113 14.80 -7.53 2.22
C SER A 113 14.62 -6.56 3.39
N THR A 114 14.25 -5.31 3.13
CA THR A 114 13.96 -4.34 4.19
C THR A 114 12.56 -4.56 4.75
N LEU A 115 11.56 -4.77 3.89
CA LEU A 115 10.21 -5.12 4.32
C LEU A 115 10.13 -6.49 4.99
N ASN A 116 10.95 -7.46 4.56
CA ASN A 116 11.02 -8.77 5.21
C ASN A 116 11.54 -8.67 6.65
N ARG A 117 12.47 -7.74 6.92
CA ARG A 117 12.92 -7.48 8.30
C ARG A 117 11.86 -6.80 9.14
N LEU A 118 11.01 -5.95 8.53
CA LEU A 118 9.83 -5.38 9.19
C LEU A 118 8.85 -6.50 9.58
N GLU A 119 8.51 -7.40 8.66
CA GLU A 119 7.57 -8.50 8.89
C GLU A 119 8.05 -9.54 9.91
N GLN A 120 9.34 -9.53 10.29
CA GLN A 120 9.89 -10.41 11.33
C GLN A 120 9.86 -9.80 12.75
N SER A 121 9.24 -8.63 12.95
CA SER A 121 9.33 -7.88 14.21
C SER A 121 8.42 -8.40 15.34
N MET A 122 7.59 -9.42 15.12
CA MET A 122 6.57 -9.85 16.08
C MET A 122 7.08 -10.83 17.16
N HIS A 123 7.95 -11.77 16.78
CA HIS A 123 8.43 -12.83 17.68
C HIS A 123 9.89 -12.65 18.03
N VAL A 124 10.26 -11.41 18.33
CA VAL A 124 11.62 -11.07 18.77
C VAL A 124 11.59 -10.55 20.20
N SER A 125 12.69 -10.76 20.90
CA SER A 125 12.92 -10.16 22.22
C SER A 125 12.70 -8.64 22.16
N SER A 126 12.20 -8.05 23.25
CA SER A 126 12.13 -6.60 23.40
C SER A 126 13.52 -5.97 23.46
N ASP A 127 14.52 -6.68 23.96
CA ASP A 127 15.93 -6.33 23.82
C ASP A 127 16.50 -6.93 22.53
N LEU A 128 16.86 -6.06 21.57
CA LEU A 128 17.44 -6.43 20.28
C LEU A 128 18.92 -6.03 20.17
N SER A 129 19.58 -5.71 21.28
CA SER A 129 21.00 -5.33 21.32
C SER A 129 21.88 -6.36 20.58
N ASP A 130 21.70 -7.64 20.88
CA ASP A 130 22.43 -8.77 20.28
C ASP A 130 21.87 -9.27 18.94
N SER A 131 20.69 -8.80 18.51
CA SER A 131 20.12 -9.19 17.21
C SER A 131 20.92 -8.57 16.06
N ARG A 132 21.37 -9.38 15.09
CA ARG A 132 22.15 -8.87 13.95
C ARG A 132 21.31 -8.20 12.86
N TYR A 133 20.10 -8.70 12.60
CA TYR A 133 19.34 -8.36 11.38
C TYR A 133 18.01 -7.67 11.66
N VAL A 134 17.22 -8.17 12.62
CA VAL A 134 15.93 -7.60 13.01
C VAL A 134 16.17 -6.64 14.18
N LYS A 135 15.92 -5.36 13.94
CA LYS A 135 16.15 -4.26 14.90
C LYS A 135 14.86 -3.50 15.22
N MET A 136 13.72 -4.14 14.97
CA MET A 136 12.39 -3.62 15.24
C MET A 136 11.65 -4.69 16.04
N SER A 137 10.91 -4.28 17.06
CA SER A 137 10.02 -5.16 17.84
C SER A 137 8.61 -4.58 17.86
N LEU A 138 7.60 -5.43 17.84
CA LEU A 138 6.19 -5.04 17.89
C LEU A 138 5.62 -5.23 19.29
N ASN A 139 4.74 -4.34 19.73
CA ASN A 139 3.88 -4.57 20.89
C ASN A 139 2.52 -5.14 20.41
N PRO A 140 2.23 -6.45 20.59
CA PRO A 140 1.02 -7.04 20.07
C PRO A 140 -0.26 -6.43 20.66
N THR A 141 -0.29 -6.20 21.97
CA THR A 141 -1.46 -5.62 22.65
C THR A 141 -1.79 -4.21 22.14
N ALA A 142 -0.77 -3.41 21.80
CA ALA A 142 -0.99 -2.08 21.23
C ALA A 142 -1.64 -2.17 19.83
N VAL A 143 -1.25 -3.14 19.01
CA VAL A 143 -1.84 -3.32 17.68
C VAL A 143 -3.26 -3.88 17.75
N GLU A 144 -3.51 -4.83 18.65
CA GLU A 144 -4.87 -5.34 18.90
C GLU A 144 -5.81 -4.21 19.32
N SER A 145 -5.35 -3.33 20.21
CA SER A 145 -6.10 -2.14 20.64
C SER A 145 -6.34 -1.18 19.47
N LEU A 146 -5.29 -0.89 18.69
CA LEU A 146 -5.38 -0.01 17.53
C LEU A 146 -6.39 -0.52 16.48
N PHE A 147 -6.42 -1.82 16.24
CA PHE A 147 -7.35 -2.41 15.28
C PHE A 147 -8.82 -2.14 15.68
N VAL A 148 -9.13 -2.30 16.97
CA VAL A 148 -10.46 -2.00 17.52
C VAL A 148 -10.76 -0.49 17.47
N GLU A 149 -9.80 0.35 17.83
CA GLU A 149 -9.95 1.82 17.78
C GLU A 149 -10.28 2.29 16.36
N LEU A 150 -9.50 1.87 15.36
CA LEU A 150 -9.74 2.25 13.96
C LEU A 150 -11.10 1.78 13.47
N PHE A 151 -11.51 0.57 13.84
CA PHE A 151 -12.84 0.07 13.51
C PHE A 151 -13.92 0.99 14.08
N ILE A 152 -13.85 1.34 15.37
CA ILE A 152 -14.84 2.20 16.03
C ILE A 152 -14.86 3.60 15.41
N GLU A 153 -13.69 4.19 15.14
CA GLU A 153 -13.59 5.53 14.55
C GLU A 153 -14.17 5.63 13.14
N GLN A 154 -14.06 4.55 12.35
CA GLN A 154 -14.67 4.48 11.02
C GLN A 154 -16.19 4.34 11.08
N MET A 155 -16.75 3.92 12.21
CA MET A 155 -18.19 3.82 12.40
C MET A 155 -18.78 5.18 12.76
N GLY A 156 -19.46 5.82 11.82
CA GLY A 156 -20.17 7.08 12.07
C GLY A 156 -21.34 6.97 13.08
N ARG A 157 -21.76 5.76 13.44
CA ARG A 157 -22.77 5.46 14.46
C ARG A 157 -22.54 4.06 15.04
N GLU A 158 -23.00 3.85 16.27
CA GLU A 158 -22.95 2.54 16.92
C GLU A 158 -23.68 1.47 16.06
N PRO A 159 -23.01 0.35 15.72
CA PRO A 159 -23.63 -0.72 14.96
C PRO A 159 -24.60 -1.49 15.85
N LYS A 160 -25.84 -1.69 15.37
CA LYS A 160 -26.85 -2.48 16.10
C LYS A 160 -26.51 -3.99 16.18
N ARG A 161 -25.65 -4.46 15.27
CA ARG A 161 -25.20 -5.85 15.16
C ARG A 161 -23.80 -5.87 14.59
N ILE A 162 -22.95 -6.75 15.13
CA ILE A 162 -21.65 -7.10 14.56
C ILE A 162 -21.80 -8.52 14.01
N ILE A 163 -21.49 -8.71 12.73
CA ILE A 163 -21.42 -10.03 12.12
C ILE A 163 -19.94 -10.38 12.10
N LEU A 164 -19.58 -11.45 12.80
CA LEU A 164 -18.25 -12.03 12.74
C LEU A 164 -18.29 -13.11 11.68
N ASP A 165 -17.81 -12.78 10.49
CA ASP A 165 -17.61 -13.74 9.43
C ASP A 165 -16.23 -14.38 9.64
N MET A 166 -16.22 -15.67 9.97
CA MET A 166 -15.01 -16.42 10.29
C MET A 166 -14.71 -17.39 9.15
N ASP A 167 -13.99 -16.90 8.14
CA ASP A 167 -13.41 -17.75 7.13
C ASP A 167 -12.18 -18.45 7.70
N VAL A 168 -12.22 -19.78 7.80
CA VAL A 168 -11.08 -20.58 8.25
C VAL A 168 -10.16 -20.75 7.05
N THR A 169 -9.23 -19.80 6.89
CA THR A 169 -8.08 -20.01 6.01
C THR A 169 -7.02 -20.71 6.85
N ASP A 170 -6.70 -21.95 6.51
CA ASP A 170 -5.66 -22.73 7.17
C ASP A 170 -4.29 -22.21 6.73
N ASP A 171 -3.96 -20.99 7.19
CA ASP A 171 -2.64 -20.38 7.05
C ASP A 171 -1.83 -20.72 8.30
N PRO A 172 -0.93 -21.71 8.26
CA PRO A 172 -0.10 -22.05 9.40
C PRO A 172 0.79 -20.85 9.76
N THR A 173 0.41 -20.16 10.83
CA THR A 173 1.17 -19.03 11.39
C THR A 173 2.27 -19.48 12.36
N HIS A 174 2.27 -20.76 12.76
CA HIS A 174 3.15 -21.31 13.80
C HIS A 174 4.52 -21.77 13.29
N ASP A 175 4.67 -22.06 11.99
CA ASP A 175 5.94 -22.54 11.42
C ASP A 175 6.81 -21.42 10.86
N PHE A 176 6.24 -20.22 10.66
CA PHE A 176 6.94 -19.07 10.12
C PHE A 176 6.50 -17.81 10.86
N GLU A 177 7.33 -17.36 11.80
CA GLU A 177 7.05 -16.23 12.71
C GLU A 177 6.58 -14.94 12.00
N SER A 178 7.00 -14.69 10.75
CA SER A 178 6.52 -13.50 10.03
C SER A 178 5.06 -13.61 9.55
N ASN A 179 4.47 -14.81 9.51
CA ASN A 179 3.10 -15.01 9.03
C ASN A 179 2.08 -14.29 9.90
N GLN A 180 2.30 -14.20 11.22
CA GLN A 180 1.37 -13.48 12.09
C GLN A 180 1.35 -11.97 11.79
N LEU A 181 2.52 -11.36 11.58
CA LEU A 181 2.60 -9.94 11.23
C LEU A 181 2.12 -9.67 9.79
N ARG A 182 2.32 -10.61 8.86
CA ARG A 182 1.73 -10.53 7.52
C ARG A 182 0.21 -10.52 7.57
N LEU A 183 -0.39 -11.40 8.37
CA LEU A 183 -1.84 -11.42 8.58
C LEU A 183 -2.32 -10.07 9.10
N TRP A 184 -1.62 -9.48 10.08
CA TRP A 184 -1.95 -8.16 10.58
C TRP A 184 -1.83 -7.07 9.51
N PHE A 185 -0.76 -7.04 8.71
CA PHE A 185 -0.67 -6.08 7.60
C PHE A 185 -1.81 -6.24 6.59
N SER A 186 -2.20 -7.47 6.25
CA SER A 186 -3.38 -7.72 5.41
C SER A 186 -4.65 -7.18 6.06
N SER A 187 -4.86 -7.42 7.36
CA SER A 187 -6.01 -6.88 8.09
C SER A 187 -6.02 -5.35 8.13
N PHE A 188 -4.87 -4.69 8.30
CA PHE A 188 -4.78 -3.22 8.24
C PHE A 188 -4.99 -2.67 6.82
N ALA A 189 -4.58 -3.41 5.79
CA ALA A 189 -4.89 -3.07 4.40
C ALA A 189 -6.42 -3.14 4.15
N ASP A 190 -7.10 -4.12 4.73
CA ASP A 190 -8.57 -4.22 4.70
C ASP A 190 -9.24 -3.09 5.48
N VAL A 191 -8.70 -2.69 6.64
CA VAL A 191 -9.17 -1.51 7.38
C VAL A 191 -9.03 -0.23 6.54
N LEU A 192 -7.94 -0.10 5.78
CA LEU A 192 -7.72 1.04 4.87
C LEU A 192 -8.69 1.01 3.68
N MET A 193 -8.94 -0.17 3.09
CA MET A 193 -9.95 -0.37 2.06
C MET A 193 -11.37 -0.09 2.57
N GLN A 194 -11.66 -0.47 3.82
CA GLN A 194 -12.95 -0.22 4.46
C GLN A 194 -13.15 1.28 4.69
N ALA A 195 -12.11 1.97 5.16
CA ALA A 195 -12.12 3.42 5.34
C ALA A 195 -12.36 4.15 4.01
N LEU A 196 -11.67 3.76 2.94
CA LEU A 196 -11.94 4.28 1.58
C LEU A 196 -13.41 4.09 1.22
N ARG A 197 -13.95 2.87 1.37
CA ARG A 197 -15.33 2.55 1.00
C ARG A 197 -16.35 3.40 1.76
N LEU A 198 -16.20 3.53 3.08
CA LEU A 198 -17.12 4.28 3.94
C LEU A 198 -17.01 5.80 3.75
N LYS A 199 -15.79 6.31 3.55
CA LYS A 199 -15.54 7.75 3.54
C LYS A 199 -15.73 8.37 2.16
N THR A 200 -15.31 7.67 1.10
CA THR A 200 -15.25 8.21 -0.26
C THR A 200 -16.27 7.57 -1.20
N LEU A 201 -16.59 6.29 -1.00
CA LEU A 201 -17.42 5.53 -1.94
C LEU A 201 -18.87 5.37 -1.51
N ALA A 202 -19.26 5.84 -0.31
CA ALA A 202 -20.58 5.64 0.27
C ALA A 202 -21.75 6.17 -0.59
N HIS A 203 -21.48 7.11 -1.49
CA HIS A 203 -22.48 7.69 -2.39
C HIS A 203 -22.25 7.31 -3.87
N THR A 204 -21.48 6.25 -4.10
CA THR A 204 -21.14 5.76 -5.44
C THR A 204 -21.69 4.35 -5.66
N GLU A 205 -21.63 3.86 -6.90
CA GLU A 205 -21.95 2.46 -7.21
C GLU A 205 -21.04 1.43 -6.50
N LEU A 206 -19.94 1.88 -5.89
CA LEU A 206 -18.96 1.05 -5.19
C LEU A 206 -19.18 0.98 -3.68
N ALA A 207 -20.22 1.61 -3.13
CA ALA A 207 -20.51 1.65 -1.69
C ALA A 207 -20.59 0.25 -1.06
N ASP A 208 -21.21 -0.70 -1.77
CA ASP A 208 -21.39 -2.09 -1.33
C ASP A 208 -20.51 -3.08 -2.12
N ALA A 209 -19.53 -2.59 -2.88
CA ALA A 209 -18.67 -3.43 -3.68
C ALA A 209 -17.66 -4.20 -2.82
N GLN A 210 -17.33 -5.42 -3.26
CA GLN A 210 -16.21 -6.20 -2.74
C GLN A 210 -14.88 -5.47 -2.98
N PHE A 211 -13.90 -5.66 -2.09
CA PHE A 211 -12.59 -5.01 -2.20
C PHE A 211 -11.85 -5.35 -3.49
N GLY A 212 -11.93 -6.60 -3.97
CA GLY A 212 -11.38 -6.96 -5.29
C GLY A 212 -12.03 -6.23 -6.46
N THR A 213 -13.30 -5.84 -6.35
CA THR A 213 -14.00 -5.03 -7.35
C THR A 213 -13.60 -3.56 -7.26
N ILE A 214 -13.50 -3.00 -6.04
CA ILE A 214 -12.99 -1.64 -5.82
C ILE A 214 -11.56 -1.52 -6.35
N ARG A 215 -10.68 -2.47 -6.01
CA ARG A 215 -9.30 -2.52 -6.48
C ARG A 215 -9.21 -2.47 -8.00
N ARG A 216 -9.92 -3.38 -8.68
CA ARG A 216 -9.90 -3.47 -10.15
C ARG A 216 -10.52 -2.26 -10.85
N LYS A 217 -11.63 -1.72 -10.34
CA LYS A 217 -12.32 -0.60 -10.99
C LYS A 217 -11.68 0.77 -10.68
N LEU A 218 -11.20 0.98 -9.46
CA LEU A 218 -10.82 2.31 -8.96
C LEU A 218 -9.34 2.43 -8.59
N LEU A 219 -8.68 1.37 -8.12
CA LEU A 219 -7.29 1.48 -7.64
C LEU A 219 -6.27 1.15 -8.73
N LYS A 220 -6.58 0.16 -9.57
CA LYS A 220 -5.79 -0.24 -10.74
C LYS A 220 -6.09 0.63 -11.96
N LEU A 221 -5.68 1.89 -11.86
CA LEU A 221 -5.89 2.89 -12.90
C LEU A 221 -4.57 3.26 -13.60
N GLY A 222 -4.57 3.09 -14.91
CA GLY A 222 -3.52 3.60 -15.78
C GLY A 222 -3.43 5.13 -15.74
N ALA A 223 -2.26 5.67 -15.43
CA ALA A 223 -2.00 7.11 -15.48
C ALA A 223 -0.60 7.43 -15.98
N GLN A 224 -0.44 8.58 -16.67
CA GLN A 224 0.86 9.16 -16.98
C GLN A 224 1.30 10.08 -15.84
N ILE A 225 2.55 9.96 -15.42
CA ILE A 225 3.14 10.79 -14.37
C ILE A 225 4.10 11.78 -15.02
N ARG A 226 3.96 13.06 -14.69
CA ARG A 226 4.89 14.11 -15.12
C ARG A 226 5.31 14.93 -13.93
N ILE A 227 6.60 14.89 -13.62
CA ILE A 227 7.20 15.65 -12.52
C ILE A 227 7.83 16.91 -13.09
N SER A 228 7.52 18.06 -12.49
CA SER A 228 8.09 19.35 -12.81
C SER A 228 8.42 20.11 -11.52
N VAL A 229 9.19 21.18 -11.64
CA VAL A 229 9.52 22.05 -10.49
C VAL A 229 8.30 22.67 -9.81
N ARG A 230 7.15 22.80 -10.51
CA ARG A 230 5.93 23.45 -9.99
C ARG A 230 4.87 22.48 -9.50
N ARG A 231 4.83 21.26 -10.04
CA ARG A 231 3.80 20.27 -9.73
C ARG A 231 4.19 18.87 -10.19
N ILE A 232 3.60 17.89 -9.52
CA ILE A 232 3.52 16.50 -9.97
C ILE A 232 2.12 16.32 -10.59
N LEU A 233 2.06 15.98 -11.88
CA LEU A 233 0.81 15.73 -12.58
C LEU A 233 0.62 14.22 -12.76
N VAL A 234 -0.49 13.70 -12.22
CA VAL A 234 -0.97 12.33 -12.49
C VAL A 234 -2.15 12.45 -13.45
N ALA A 235 -1.91 12.13 -14.72
CA ALA A 235 -2.87 12.30 -15.80
C ALA A 235 -3.53 10.96 -16.16
N PHE A 236 -4.82 10.83 -15.84
CA PHE A 236 -5.66 9.70 -16.21
C PHE A 236 -6.18 9.82 -17.65
N SER A 237 -6.66 8.70 -18.21
CA SER A 237 -7.32 8.70 -19.53
C SER A 237 -8.59 9.56 -19.51
N SER A 238 -8.74 10.45 -20.48
CA SER A 238 -9.94 11.28 -20.65
C SER A 238 -11.18 10.48 -21.06
N ALA A 239 -11.01 9.25 -21.53
CA ALA A 239 -12.09 8.34 -21.87
C ALA A 239 -12.43 7.38 -20.72
N SER A 240 -11.82 7.56 -19.54
CA SER A 240 -12.00 6.63 -18.43
C SER A 240 -13.42 6.75 -17.85
N PRO A 241 -14.20 5.65 -17.82
CA PRO A 241 -15.59 5.70 -17.32
C PRO A 241 -15.68 5.96 -15.81
N ILE A 242 -14.55 5.84 -15.10
CA ILE A 242 -14.46 5.98 -13.65
C ILE A 242 -14.25 7.44 -13.21
N GLN A 243 -14.14 8.38 -14.15
CA GLN A 243 -13.93 9.80 -13.83
C GLN A 243 -14.99 10.35 -12.88
N ALA A 244 -16.26 9.98 -13.07
CA ALA A 244 -17.35 10.39 -12.19
C ALA A 244 -17.22 9.82 -10.77
N ILE A 245 -16.75 8.56 -10.64
CA ILE A 245 -16.52 7.92 -9.34
C ILE A 245 -15.34 8.60 -8.64
N PHE A 246 -14.24 8.85 -9.36
CA PHE A 246 -13.07 9.54 -8.82
C PHE A 246 -13.41 10.96 -8.37
N GLN A 247 -14.28 11.67 -9.11
CA GLN A 247 -14.78 12.99 -8.73
C GLN A 247 -15.71 12.95 -7.51
N ALA A 248 -16.51 11.90 -7.35
CA ALA A 248 -17.39 11.73 -6.19
C ALA A 248 -16.64 11.26 -4.94
N ALA A 249 -15.48 10.63 -5.12
CA ALA A 249 -14.62 10.14 -4.05
C ALA A 249 -13.74 11.24 -3.41
N TYR A 250 -13.61 12.40 -4.06
CA TYR A 250 -12.85 13.57 -3.60
C TYR A 250 -13.81 14.66 -3.10
#